data_AF-A0A7S4ESQ0-F1
#
_entry.id   AF-A0A7S4ESQ0-F1
#
_cell.length_a   1.000
_cell.length_b   1.000
_cell.length_c   1.000
_cell.angle_alpha   90.00
_cell.angle_beta   90.00
_cell.angle_gamma   90.00
#
_symmetry.space_group_name_H-M   'P 1'
#
loop_
_entity.id
_entity.type
_entity.pdbx_description
1 polymer ?
#
loop_
_entity_poly.entity_id
_entity_poly.type
_entity_poly.pdbx_seq_one_letter_code
_entity_poly.pdbx_strand_id
1 'polypeptide(L)'
;MGIGLQGTPSRGNSGVAVLLCGWLKVPIPEGGETIRRHLIEPLNADAIIAATYKPKDCEQAAHQRKKVQGRAGDSVVAASGECLWVRLRGIGAVARRRLDPMLTTEQLRAFVVRAPAWSAVEAAFQLNRTHRGLNMFAPVLGRPQLSVLRELHDYHRVHLLLNAHEASRGARYDRLVFSRLEFAWLAAHPPLQLLPRALLWVPQGYGRVAVNDKHAVMAREHAAAYLGRWQLLLSESLLATVPLHLVVTAGPEVFLLALLQKLQIPVGEMPALAFLPCCSAADKCWQRFLCHAVGLSAAAACVNASAPPHKFFKPAADDWAVGSWRVLTSGGGGGGGGGGG
;
A
#
# COMPACT_ATOMS: atom_id res chain seq x y z
N MET A 1 -6.80 -44.07 23.87
CA MET A 1 -7.09 -42.90 23.02
C MET A 1 -5.98 -41.88 23.24
N GLY A 2 -4.98 -41.84 22.35
CA GLY A 2 -3.86 -40.90 22.45
C GLY A 2 -4.22 -39.61 21.75
N ILE A 3 -4.26 -38.50 22.49
CA ILE A 3 -4.40 -37.15 21.92
C ILE A 3 -3.09 -36.84 21.22
N GLY A 4 -3.04 -37.02 19.90
CA GLY A 4 -1.91 -36.63 19.08
C GLY A 4 -1.70 -35.13 19.19
N LEU A 5 -0.61 -34.72 19.84
CA LEU A 5 -0.15 -33.34 19.83
C LEU A 5 0.10 -32.95 18.37
N GLN A 6 -0.80 -32.13 17.82
CA GLN A 6 -0.61 -31.52 16.50
C GLN A 6 0.73 -30.78 16.53
N GLY A 7 1.69 -31.27 15.74
CA GLY A 7 2.99 -30.66 15.59
C GLY A 7 2.81 -29.18 15.27
N THR A 8 3.51 -28.32 16.00
CA THR A 8 3.54 -26.89 15.68
C THR A 8 3.98 -26.77 14.22
N PRO A 9 3.22 -26.08 13.35
CA PRO A 9 3.58 -25.95 11.94
C PRO A 9 4.99 -25.40 11.87
N SER A 10 5.88 -26.15 11.21
CA SER A 10 7.27 -25.76 11.00
C SER A 10 7.29 -24.33 10.47
N ARG A 11 7.93 -23.41 11.21
CA ARG A 11 8.05 -22.00 10.83
C ARG A 11 8.37 -21.91 9.34
N GLY A 12 7.44 -21.36 8.57
CA GLY A 12 7.52 -21.31 7.12
C GLY A 12 8.80 -20.59 6.73
N ASN A 13 9.71 -21.31 6.09
CA ASN A 13 10.96 -20.75 5.58
C ASN A 13 10.71 -20.01 4.25
N SER A 14 9.57 -19.34 4.11
CA SER A 14 8.99 -19.00 2.81
C SER A 14 9.72 -17.89 2.07
N GLY A 15 10.67 -17.19 2.69
CA GLY A 15 11.38 -16.07 2.07
C GLY A 15 10.47 -14.90 1.66
N VAL A 16 9.16 -14.95 1.97
CA VAL A 16 8.15 -13.99 1.54
C VAL A 16 7.40 -13.44 2.75
N ALA A 17 7.23 -12.12 2.81
CA ALA A 17 6.33 -11.46 3.76
C ALA A 17 5.21 -10.71 3.05
N VAL A 18 3.99 -10.82 3.58
CA VAL A 18 2.86 -9.96 3.26
C VAL A 18 2.73 -8.89 4.35
N LEU A 19 2.91 -7.64 3.94
CA LEU A 19 2.89 -6.46 4.78
C LEU A 19 1.54 -5.76 4.65
N LEU A 20 0.82 -5.66 5.76
CA LEU A 20 -0.52 -5.10 5.81
C LEU A 20 -0.55 -3.86 6.70
N CYS A 21 -1.18 -2.80 6.22
CA CYS A 21 -1.47 -1.64 7.05
C CYS A 21 -2.84 -1.03 6.75
N GLY A 22 -3.34 -0.23 7.68
CA GLY A 22 -4.58 0.50 7.50
C GLY A 22 -5.23 0.90 8.81
N TRP A 23 -6.34 1.64 8.69
CA TRP A 23 -7.16 2.04 9.81
C TRP A 23 -8.25 1.00 10.08
N LEU A 24 -8.25 0.43 11.29
CA LEU A 24 -9.20 -0.62 11.66
C LEU A 24 -10.65 -0.17 11.77
N LYS A 25 -11.01 1.11 11.58
CA LYS A 25 -12.43 1.50 11.47
C LYS A 25 -13.00 1.14 10.10
N VAL A 26 -12.19 1.22 9.04
CA VAL A 26 -12.61 0.91 7.68
C VAL A 26 -13.07 -0.56 7.60
N PRO A 27 -14.15 -0.87 6.89
CA PRO A 27 -14.55 -2.25 6.66
C PRO A 27 -13.41 -3.06 6.07
N ILE A 28 -13.09 -4.18 6.71
CA ILE A 28 -12.13 -5.18 6.23
C ILE A 28 -12.95 -6.35 5.71
N PRO A 29 -12.96 -6.62 4.39
CA PRO A 29 -13.78 -7.67 3.78
C PRO A 29 -13.61 -9.01 4.49
N GLU A 30 -14.73 -9.56 4.98
CA GLU A 30 -14.78 -10.85 5.68
C GLU A 30 -13.79 -10.96 6.86
N GLY A 31 -13.44 -9.83 7.48
CA GLY A 31 -12.46 -9.78 8.56
C GLY A 31 -11.03 -10.17 8.14
N GLY A 32 -10.71 -10.05 6.84
CA GLY A 32 -9.41 -10.31 6.26
C GLY A 32 -9.26 -11.71 5.64
N GLU A 33 -10.34 -12.49 5.63
CA GLU A 33 -10.39 -13.83 5.02
C GLU A 33 -9.99 -13.81 3.54
N THR A 34 -10.43 -12.80 2.79
CA THR A 34 -10.06 -12.66 1.38
C THR A 34 -8.56 -12.44 1.20
N ILE A 35 -7.91 -11.67 2.10
CA ILE A 35 -6.44 -11.49 2.11
C ILE A 35 -5.76 -12.82 2.45
N ARG A 36 -6.25 -13.57 3.43
CA ARG A 36 -5.69 -14.88 3.78
C ARG A 36 -5.69 -15.83 2.58
N ARG A 37 -6.88 -16.09 2.03
CA ARG A 37 -7.12 -17.05 0.96
C ARG A 37 -6.44 -16.68 -0.36
N HIS A 38 -6.41 -15.39 -0.70
CA HIS A 38 -5.97 -14.94 -2.02
C HIS A 38 -4.58 -14.32 -2.04
N LEU A 39 -4.00 -13.95 -0.90
CA LEU A 39 -2.68 -13.33 -0.85
C LEU A 39 -1.69 -14.09 0.05
N ILE A 40 -2.07 -14.41 1.29
CA ILE A 40 -1.12 -14.99 2.25
C ILE A 40 -0.86 -16.47 1.93
N GLU A 41 -1.92 -17.27 1.82
CA GLU A 41 -1.81 -18.72 1.61
C GLU A 41 -1.23 -19.10 0.24
N PRO A 42 -1.65 -18.48 -0.89
CA PRO A 42 -1.07 -18.81 -2.20
C PRO A 42 0.42 -18.51 -2.29
N LEU A 43 0.90 -17.56 -1.47
CA LEU A 43 2.31 -17.19 -1.40
C LEU A 43 3.09 -17.91 -0.30
N ASN A 44 2.41 -18.70 0.53
CA ASN A 44 2.95 -19.28 1.76
C ASN A 44 3.66 -18.22 2.62
N ALA A 45 3.14 -17.00 2.67
CA ALA A 45 3.87 -15.85 3.21
C ALA A 45 3.68 -15.67 4.72
N ASP A 46 4.69 -15.09 5.38
CA ASP A 46 4.51 -14.55 6.73
C ASP A 46 3.66 -13.28 6.68
N ALA A 47 2.63 -13.16 7.52
CA ALA A 47 1.83 -11.94 7.61
C ALA A 47 2.38 -10.99 8.69
N ILE A 48 2.64 -9.74 8.31
CA ILE A 48 3.08 -8.66 9.21
C ILE A 48 2.09 -7.51 9.13
N ILE A 49 1.50 -7.12 10.26
CA ILE A 49 0.40 -6.15 10.31
C ILE A 49 0.75 -4.95 11.18
N ALA A 50 0.72 -3.75 10.63
CA ALA A 50 0.72 -2.51 11.40
C ALA A 50 -0.58 -1.72 11.16
N ALA A 51 -1.45 -1.70 12.16
CA ALA A 51 -2.77 -1.08 12.03
C ALA A 51 -2.95 0.11 12.99
N THR A 52 -3.89 0.99 12.65
CA THR A 52 -4.19 2.19 13.44
C THR A 52 -5.64 2.20 13.92
N TYR A 53 -5.90 2.92 15.00
CA TYR A 53 -7.25 3.10 15.55
C TYR A 53 -7.43 4.46 16.21
N LYS A 54 -8.66 4.98 16.24
CA LYS A 54 -9.02 6.07 17.15
C LYS A 54 -9.53 5.46 18.46
N PRO A 55 -9.28 6.06 19.63
CA PRO A 55 -9.73 5.50 20.91
C PRO A 55 -11.23 5.12 20.93
N LYS A 56 -12.08 5.98 20.37
CA LYS A 56 -13.53 5.76 20.23
C LYS A 56 -13.94 4.59 19.33
N ASP A 57 -13.04 4.07 18.48
CA ASP A 57 -13.37 2.94 17.60
C ASP A 57 -13.64 1.68 18.44
N CYS A 58 -13.01 1.53 19.61
CA CYS A 58 -13.29 0.44 20.53
C CYS A 58 -14.64 0.55 21.25
N GLU A 59 -15.02 1.76 21.63
CA GLU A 59 -16.31 2.02 22.28
C GLU A 59 -17.48 1.63 21.37
N GLN A 60 -17.38 1.97 20.08
CA GLN A 60 -18.37 1.62 19.07
C GLN A 60 -18.49 0.11 18.90
N ALA A 61 -17.35 -0.61 18.85
CA ALA A 61 -17.33 -2.06 18.79
C ALA A 61 -17.97 -2.71 20.03
N ALA A 62 -17.69 -2.17 21.22
CA ALA A 62 -18.28 -2.64 22.47
C ALA A 62 -19.81 -2.41 22.50
N HIS A 63 -20.27 -1.24 22.06
CA HIS A 63 -21.69 -0.92 21.99
C HIS A 63 -22.45 -1.84 21.02
N GLN A 64 -21.86 -2.14 19.86
CA GLN A 64 -22.44 -3.09 18.90
C GLN A 64 -22.55 -4.50 19.49
N ARG A 65 -21.54 -4.97 20.24
CA ARG A 65 -21.60 -6.27 20.92
C ARG A 65 -22.69 -6.34 21.99
N LYS A 66 -22.83 -5.29 22.82
CA LYS A 66 -23.90 -5.22 23.84
C LYS A 66 -25.29 -5.32 23.21
N LYS A 67 -25.49 -4.70 22.05
CA LYS A 67 -26.76 -4.77 21.30
C LYS A 67 -27.09 -6.20 20.83
N VAL A 68 -26.07 -6.99 20.50
CA VAL A 68 -26.25 -8.38 20.02
C VAL A 68 -26.36 -9.39 21.16
N GLN A 69 -25.62 -9.20 22.26
CA GLN A 69 -25.48 -10.22 23.30
C GLN A 69 -26.44 -10.08 24.49
N GLY A 70 -27.21 -8.98 24.59
CA GLY A 70 -28.29 -8.83 25.57
C GLY A 70 -27.88 -8.90 27.05
N ARG A 71 -26.58 -8.95 27.38
CA ARG A 71 -26.07 -9.05 28.75
C ARG A 71 -25.29 -7.81 29.15
N ALA A 72 -25.81 -7.14 30.17
CA ALA A 72 -25.12 -6.10 30.92
C ALA A 72 -24.17 -6.77 31.92
N GLY A 73 -22.95 -7.08 31.50
CA GLY A 73 -21.91 -7.62 32.38
C GLY A 73 -20.58 -6.93 32.09
N ASP A 74 -20.06 -6.27 33.12
CA ASP A 74 -18.73 -5.70 33.33
C ASP A 74 -18.04 -4.97 32.16
N SER A 75 -18.08 -3.65 32.29
CA SER A 75 -17.37 -2.68 31.45
C SER A 75 -15.87 -2.68 31.74
N VAL A 76 -15.16 -3.72 31.33
CA VAL A 76 -13.69 -3.65 31.25
C VAL A 76 -13.33 -2.85 30.01
N VAL A 77 -13.02 -1.57 30.21
CA VAL A 77 -12.51 -0.67 29.17
C VAL A 77 -11.11 -1.17 28.77
N ALA A 78 -11.05 -1.95 27.70
CA ALA A 78 -9.78 -2.38 27.12
C ALA A 78 -9.09 -1.17 26.45
N ALA A 79 -8.30 -0.44 27.23
CA ALA A 79 -7.50 0.71 26.78
C ALA A 79 -6.44 0.36 25.71
N SER A 80 -6.22 -0.93 25.44
CA SER A 80 -5.13 -1.44 24.58
C SER A 80 -5.47 -1.53 23.09
N GLY A 81 -6.66 -1.10 22.65
CA GLY A 81 -7.09 -1.28 21.24
C GLY A 81 -7.32 -2.74 20.84
N GLU A 82 -6.98 -3.71 21.70
CA GLU A 82 -7.08 -5.15 21.47
C GLU A 82 -8.49 -5.60 21.04
N CYS A 83 -9.51 -4.84 21.43
CA CYS A 83 -10.89 -5.04 21.01
C CYS A 83 -11.06 -5.09 19.47
N LEU A 84 -10.16 -4.44 18.73
CA LEU A 84 -10.23 -4.29 17.27
C LEU A 84 -9.56 -5.45 16.53
N TRP A 85 -8.71 -6.26 17.16
CA TRP A 85 -8.11 -7.42 16.50
C TRP A 85 -9.15 -8.45 16.05
N VAL A 86 -10.32 -8.48 16.68
CA VAL A 86 -11.45 -9.31 16.24
C VAL A 86 -11.84 -9.03 14.77
N ARG A 87 -11.58 -7.81 14.28
CA ARG A 87 -11.86 -7.42 12.89
C ARG A 87 -10.88 -8.03 11.90
N LEU A 88 -9.77 -8.60 12.37
CA LEU A 88 -8.73 -9.25 11.57
C LEU A 88 -8.71 -10.78 11.76
N ARG A 89 -9.78 -11.35 12.36
CA ARG A 89 -9.86 -12.79 12.66
C ARG A 89 -9.75 -13.69 11.42
N GLY A 90 -10.13 -13.19 10.24
CA GLY A 90 -10.05 -13.92 8.98
C GLY A 90 -8.65 -13.99 8.39
N ILE A 91 -7.69 -13.17 8.87
CA ILE A 91 -6.31 -13.21 8.39
C ILE A 91 -5.58 -14.50 8.78
N GLY A 92 -6.01 -15.16 9.86
CA GLY A 92 -5.37 -16.37 10.37
C GLY A 92 -4.10 -16.05 11.18
N ALA A 93 -3.05 -16.86 11.00
CA ALA A 93 -1.80 -16.71 11.74
C ALA A 93 -1.03 -15.46 11.28
N VAL A 94 -0.57 -14.66 12.24
CA VAL A 94 0.17 -13.42 12.00
C VAL A 94 1.53 -13.50 12.67
N ALA A 95 2.60 -13.44 11.88
CA ALA A 95 3.98 -13.56 12.37
C ALA A 95 4.37 -12.37 13.27
N ARG A 96 3.91 -11.16 12.92
CA ARG A 96 4.12 -9.96 13.72
C ARG A 96 2.97 -8.99 13.56
N ARG A 97 2.49 -8.42 14.67
CA ARG A 97 1.42 -7.43 14.63
C ARG A 97 1.69 -6.26 15.56
N ARG A 98 1.21 -5.07 15.18
CA ARG A 98 1.25 -3.86 15.99
C ARG A 98 -0.01 -3.04 15.76
N LEU A 99 -0.60 -2.57 16.85
CA LEU A 99 -1.73 -1.66 16.83
C LEU A 99 -1.34 -0.43 17.65
N ASP A 100 -1.37 0.75 17.04
CA ASP A 100 -1.11 1.99 17.75
C ASP A 100 -2.22 3.01 17.49
N PRO A 101 -2.45 3.95 18.43
CA PRO A 101 -3.34 5.07 18.21
C PRO A 101 -3.01 5.79 16.90
N MET A 102 -4.05 6.15 16.17
CA MET A 102 -3.94 7.00 15.00
C MET A 102 -3.56 8.41 15.47
N LEU A 103 -2.45 8.92 14.95
CA LEU A 103 -2.09 10.32 15.22
C LEU A 103 -3.19 11.26 14.67
N THR A 104 -3.20 12.51 15.10
CA THR A 104 -4.02 13.54 14.45
C THR A 104 -3.30 14.11 13.22
N THR A 105 -4.01 14.91 12.43
CA THR A 105 -3.39 15.64 11.31
C THR A 105 -2.38 16.65 11.83
N GLU A 106 -2.69 17.31 12.95
CA GLU A 106 -1.84 18.29 13.62
C GLU A 106 -0.56 17.63 14.12
N GLN A 107 -0.66 16.45 14.74
CA GLN A 107 0.51 15.68 15.19
C GLN A 107 1.41 15.28 14.02
N LEU A 108 0.84 14.78 12.91
CA LEU A 108 1.64 14.46 11.71
C LEU A 108 2.33 15.70 11.15
N ARG A 109 1.59 16.81 11.03
CA ARG A 109 2.14 18.07 10.54
C ARG A 109 3.28 18.56 11.44
N ALA A 110 3.17 18.41 12.76
CA ALA A 110 4.21 18.78 13.70
C ALA A 110 5.55 18.06 13.43
N PHE A 111 5.53 16.85 12.85
CA PHE A 111 6.77 16.20 12.39
C PHE A 111 7.35 16.88 11.15
N VAL A 112 6.51 17.10 10.14
CA VAL A 112 6.97 17.61 8.84
C VAL A 112 7.41 19.07 8.92
N VAL A 113 6.75 19.92 9.72
CA VAL A 113 7.15 21.33 9.87
C VAL A 113 8.55 21.50 10.48
N ARG A 114 9.06 20.45 11.15
CA ARG A 114 10.43 20.42 11.68
C ARG A 114 11.43 19.81 10.69
N ALA A 115 10.98 19.35 9.53
CA ALA A 115 11.87 18.77 8.53
C ALA A 115 12.74 19.88 7.89
N PRO A 116 14.02 19.59 7.57
CA PRO A 116 14.93 20.59 7.00
C PRO A 116 14.43 21.25 5.70
N ALA A 117 13.71 20.49 4.87
CA ALA A 117 13.15 20.97 3.62
C ALA A 117 11.86 21.81 3.77
N TRP A 118 11.30 21.94 4.97
CA TRP A 118 9.98 22.52 5.17
C TRP A 118 9.88 23.98 4.73
N SER A 119 10.90 24.80 4.98
CA SER A 119 10.90 26.22 4.58
C SER A 119 10.72 26.40 3.07
N ALA A 120 11.37 25.56 2.26
CA ALA A 120 11.21 25.56 0.80
C ALA A 120 9.84 25.03 0.37
N VAL A 121 9.32 24.00 1.04
CA VAL A 121 7.97 23.46 0.82
C VAL A 121 6.89 24.51 1.11
N GLU A 122 7.04 25.23 2.21
CA GLU A 122 6.13 26.29 2.63
C GLU A 122 6.19 27.49 1.68
N ALA A 123 7.37 27.89 1.21
CA ALA A 123 7.53 28.95 0.23
C ALA A 123 6.92 28.61 -1.14
N ALA A 124 7.00 27.34 -1.57
CA ALA A 124 6.41 26.87 -2.82
C ALA A 124 4.90 26.62 -2.73
N PHE A 125 4.32 26.79 -1.55
CA PHE A 125 2.93 26.50 -1.28
C PHE A 125 2.00 27.51 -1.97
N GLN A 126 1.30 27.10 -3.02
CA GLN A 126 0.29 27.94 -3.67
C GLN A 126 -1.10 27.69 -3.07
N LEU A 127 -1.55 28.56 -2.18
CA LEU A 127 -2.87 28.51 -1.51
C LEU A 127 -4.06 28.44 -2.48
N ASN A 128 -3.88 28.87 -3.74
CA ASN A 128 -4.97 29.06 -4.71
C ASN A 128 -5.32 27.80 -5.54
N ARG A 129 -4.58 26.68 -5.43
CA ARG A 129 -5.01 25.43 -6.09
C ARG A 129 -6.07 24.73 -5.26
N THR A 130 -7.33 24.88 -5.68
CA THR A 130 -8.44 24.11 -5.11
C THR A 130 -8.33 22.65 -5.55
N HIS A 131 -7.62 21.81 -4.79
CA HIS A 131 -7.80 20.36 -4.92
C HIS A 131 -9.24 20.01 -4.48
N ARG A 132 -10.11 19.81 -5.48
CA ARG A 132 -11.49 19.41 -5.28
C ARG A 132 -11.54 17.89 -5.10
N GLY A 133 -11.47 17.45 -3.84
CA GLY A 133 -11.93 16.13 -3.44
C GLY A 133 -10.92 14.98 -3.55
N LEU A 134 -11.04 14.09 -2.57
CA LEU A 134 -10.36 12.82 -2.34
C LEU A 134 -8.89 12.88 -1.89
N ASN A 135 -8.60 12.17 -0.80
CA ASN A 135 -7.25 11.97 -0.27
C ASN A 135 -6.29 11.34 -1.28
N MET A 136 -6.78 10.56 -2.25
CA MET A 136 -5.93 9.92 -3.26
C MET A 136 -5.28 10.89 -4.25
N PHE A 137 -5.85 12.09 -4.40
CA PHE A 137 -5.29 13.18 -5.21
C PHE A 137 -4.76 14.31 -4.34
N ALA A 138 -4.74 14.10 -3.02
CA ALA A 138 -4.20 15.08 -2.11
C ALA A 138 -2.69 15.18 -2.32
N PRO A 139 -2.15 16.41 -2.36
CA PRO A 139 -0.71 16.59 -2.43
C PRO A 139 -0.05 15.99 -1.18
N VAL A 140 1.22 15.65 -1.31
CA VAL A 140 1.98 15.14 -0.15
C VAL A 140 2.03 16.18 0.97
N LEU A 141 2.43 17.42 0.66
CA LEU A 141 2.54 18.51 1.63
C LEU A 141 1.68 19.76 1.31
N GLY A 142 1.01 19.80 0.15
CA GLY A 142 0.34 21.01 -0.39
C GLY A 142 -1.05 21.37 0.13
N ARG A 143 -1.55 20.74 1.21
CA ARG A 143 -2.83 21.15 1.85
C ARG A 143 -2.90 20.75 3.33
N PRO A 144 -3.05 21.71 4.29
CA PRO A 144 -3.10 21.38 5.71
C PRO A 144 -4.27 20.45 6.06
N GLN A 145 -5.42 20.60 5.40
CA GLN A 145 -6.64 19.84 5.68
C GLN A 145 -6.74 18.54 4.87
N LEU A 146 -5.92 18.36 3.83
CA LEU A 146 -6.00 17.25 2.90
C LEU A 146 -4.58 16.84 2.49
N SER A 147 -4.03 15.82 3.16
CA SER A 147 -2.70 15.29 2.85
C SER A 147 -2.67 13.77 2.99
N VAL A 148 -1.71 13.15 2.31
CA VAL A 148 -1.41 11.71 2.40
C VAL A 148 -0.44 11.36 3.53
N LEU A 149 -0.15 12.30 4.43
CA LEU A 149 0.79 12.11 5.54
C LEU A 149 0.44 10.90 6.42
N ARG A 150 -0.86 10.66 6.66
CA ARG A 150 -1.34 9.48 7.40
C ARG A 150 -0.94 8.20 6.70
N GLU A 151 -1.16 8.13 5.41
CA GLU A 151 -0.88 6.94 4.60
C GLU A 151 0.61 6.63 4.58
N LEU A 152 1.46 7.63 4.31
CA LEU A 152 2.91 7.46 4.33
C LEU A 152 3.45 7.07 5.70
N HIS A 153 2.88 7.63 6.77
CA HIS A 153 3.23 7.26 8.14
C HIS A 153 2.82 5.81 8.46
N ASP A 154 1.68 5.34 7.98
CA ASP A 154 1.24 3.96 8.18
C ASP A 154 2.14 2.97 7.41
N TYR A 155 2.61 3.34 6.22
CA TYR A 155 3.62 2.56 5.46
C TYR A 155 4.95 2.47 6.21
N HIS A 156 5.38 3.57 6.79
CA HIS A 156 6.56 3.61 7.62
C HIS A 156 6.46 2.68 8.84
N ARG A 157 5.30 2.64 9.50
CA ARG A 157 5.08 1.77 10.66
C ARG A 157 5.19 0.29 10.32
N VAL A 158 4.61 -0.15 9.19
CA VAL A 158 4.77 -1.55 8.77
C VAL A 158 6.21 -1.87 8.37
N HIS A 159 6.93 -0.91 7.79
CA HIS A 159 8.36 -1.06 7.48
C HIS A 159 9.22 -1.21 8.75
N LEU A 160 8.97 -0.41 9.79
CA LEU A 160 9.65 -0.58 11.09
C LEU A 160 9.35 -1.95 11.70
N LEU A 161 8.09 -2.40 11.61
CA LEU A 161 7.67 -3.70 12.14
C LEU A 161 8.33 -4.86 11.38
N LEU A 162 8.45 -4.75 10.06
CA LEU A 162 9.20 -5.67 9.21
C LEU A 162 10.66 -5.76 9.66
N ASN A 163 11.35 -4.62 9.79
CA ASN A 163 12.78 -4.60 10.15
C ASN A 163 13.02 -5.23 11.54
N ALA A 164 12.17 -4.91 12.51
CA ALA A 164 12.25 -5.51 13.85
C ALA A 164 12.00 -7.02 13.81
N HIS A 165 11.09 -7.48 12.96
CA HIS A 165 10.81 -8.90 12.81
C HIS A 165 11.94 -9.64 12.10
N GLU A 166 12.49 -9.10 11.00
CA GLU A 166 13.67 -9.63 10.31
C GLU A 166 14.87 -9.76 11.26
N ALA A 167 15.10 -8.74 12.10
CA ALA A 167 16.14 -8.80 13.14
C ALA A 167 15.90 -9.93 14.14
N SER A 168 14.65 -10.12 14.61
CA SER A 168 14.31 -11.19 15.55
C SER A 168 14.40 -12.60 14.97
N ARG A 169 14.14 -12.78 13.66
CA ARG A 169 14.26 -14.08 12.97
C ARG A 169 15.68 -14.38 12.48
N GLY A 170 16.60 -13.41 12.54
CA GLY A 170 17.98 -13.55 12.08
C GLY A 170 18.15 -13.65 10.56
N ALA A 171 17.11 -13.31 9.78
CA ALA A 171 17.12 -13.41 8.32
C ALA A 171 16.20 -12.36 7.70
N ARG A 172 16.61 -11.81 6.56
CA ARG A 172 15.77 -10.92 5.75
C ARG A 172 14.88 -11.75 4.82
N TYR A 173 13.71 -11.21 4.49
CA TYR A 173 12.89 -11.76 3.41
C TYR A 173 13.53 -11.48 2.05
N ASP A 174 13.29 -12.35 1.07
CA ASP A 174 13.68 -12.15 -0.32
C ASP A 174 12.67 -11.26 -1.06
N ARG A 175 11.38 -11.49 -0.77
CA ARG A 175 10.25 -10.85 -1.44
C ARG A 175 9.30 -10.28 -0.41
N LEU A 176 8.77 -9.12 -0.73
CA LEU A 176 7.74 -8.46 0.06
C LEU A 176 6.54 -8.21 -0.83
N VAL A 177 5.35 -8.39 -0.25
CA VAL A 177 4.10 -7.94 -0.84
C VAL A 177 3.44 -6.98 0.12
N PHE A 178 3.28 -5.73 -0.30
CA PHE A 178 2.56 -4.72 0.46
C PHE A 178 1.09 -4.68 0.01
N SER A 179 0.14 -4.59 0.94
CA SER A 179 -1.26 -4.34 0.63
C SER A 179 -1.95 -3.57 1.75
N ARG A 180 -2.94 -2.75 1.39
CA ARG A 180 -3.88 -2.20 2.38
C ARG A 180 -4.82 -3.26 2.93
N LEU A 181 -5.21 -3.12 4.19
CA LEU A 181 -6.10 -4.05 4.91
C LEU A 181 -7.53 -4.08 4.36
N GLU A 182 -8.01 -2.98 3.79
CA GLU A 182 -9.37 -2.86 3.30
C GLU A 182 -9.58 -3.40 1.87
N PHE A 183 -8.55 -3.96 1.23
CA PHE A 183 -8.68 -4.54 -0.11
C PHE A 183 -9.59 -5.78 -0.11
N ALA A 184 -10.54 -5.83 -1.04
CA ALA A 184 -11.30 -7.03 -1.38
C ALA A 184 -10.62 -7.75 -2.55
N TRP A 185 -10.17 -8.98 -2.31
CA TRP A 185 -9.49 -9.80 -3.31
C TRP A 185 -10.50 -10.60 -4.14
N LEU A 186 -10.40 -10.47 -5.47
CA LEU A 186 -11.25 -11.12 -6.47
C LEU A 186 -10.68 -12.46 -6.93
N ALA A 187 -9.35 -12.60 -6.90
CA ALA A 187 -8.64 -13.79 -7.33
C ALA A 187 -7.32 -13.92 -6.56
N ALA A 188 -6.75 -15.13 -6.57
CA ALA A 188 -5.46 -15.39 -5.94
C ALA A 188 -4.33 -14.60 -6.61
N HIS A 189 -3.37 -14.16 -5.81
CA HIS A 189 -2.16 -13.48 -6.25
C HIS A 189 -1.37 -14.38 -7.23
N PRO A 190 -0.73 -13.83 -8.29
CA PRO A 190 0.03 -14.65 -9.22
C PRO A 190 1.24 -15.27 -8.50
N PRO A 191 1.66 -16.48 -8.88
CA PRO A 191 2.89 -17.06 -8.34
C PRO A 191 4.09 -16.11 -8.55
N LEU A 192 4.94 -15.94 -7.52
CA LEU A 192 6.05 -14.98 -7.54
C LEU A 192 7.11 -15.28 -8.62
N GLN A 193 7.13 -16.50 -9.15
CA GLN A 193 8.00 -16.93 -10.25
C GLN A 193 7.64 -16.23 -11.56
N LEU A 194 6.38 -15.82 -11.74
CA LEU A 194 5.93 -15.05 -12.91
C LEU A 194 6.27 -13.55 -12.78
N LEU A 195 6.71 -13.11 -11.61
CA LEU A 195 7.01 -11.72 -11.28
C LEU A 195 8.51 -11.56 -11.03
N PRO A 196 9.34 -11.36 -12.07
CA PRO A 196 10.78 -11.10 -11.96
C PRO A 196 11.18 -10.18 -10.80
N ARG A 197 12.18 -10.58 -10.02
CA ARG A 197 12.66 -9.86 -8.82
C ARG A 197 13.18 -8.46 -9.11
N ALA A 198 13.73 -8.25 -10.31
CA ALA A 198 14.32 -6.97 -10.71
C ALA A 198 13.29 -5.84 -10.76
N LEU A 199 11.99 -6.17 -10.92
CA LEU A 199 10.91 -5.19 -11.06
C LEU A 199 10.17 -4.99 -9.73
N LEU A 200 9.72 -3.77 -9.49
CA LEU A 200 8.66 -3.47 -8.53
C LEU A 200 7.32 -3.60 -9.25
N TRP A 201 6.50 -4.59 -8.86
CA TRP A 201 5.22 -4.86 -9.51
C TRP A 201 4.09 -4.15 -8.81
N VAL A 202 3.24 -3.49 -9.59
CA VAL A 202 2.00 -2.84 -9.12
C VAL A 202 0.81 -3.31 -9.94
N PRO A 203 -0.42 -3.30 -9.39
CA PRO A 203 -1.61 -3.52 -10.19
C PRO A 203 -1.71 -2.54 -11.36
N GLN A 204 -2.16 -3.03 -12.50
CA GLN A 204 -2.49 -2.20 -13.65
C GLN A 204 -3.49 -1.10 -13.25
N GLY A 205 -3.09 0.15 -13.47
CA GLY A 205 -3.92 1.32 -13.18
C GLY A 205 -4.85 1.71 -14.33
N TYR A 206 -5.74 2.66 -14.07
CA TYR A 206 -6.58 3.28 -15.10
C TYR A 206 -5.78 4.30 -15.94
N GLY A 207 -4.82 3.83 -16.72
CA GLY A 207 -4.23 4.50 -17.90
C GLY A 207 -3.53 5.86 -17.74
N ARG A 208 -3.56 6.51 -16.57
CA ARG A 208 -3.03 7.88 -16.38
C ARG A 208 -1.75 7.94 -15.56
N VAL A 209 -1.57 7.04 -14.60
CA VAL A 209 -0.36 6.91 -13.79
C VAL A 209 -0.09 5.43 -13.63
N ALA A 210 1.11 4.98 -13.99
CA ALA A 210 1.47 3.55 -14.03
C ALA A 210 1.70 2.92 -12.63
N VAL A 211 1.56 3.69 -11.54
CA VAL A 211 1.92 3.25 -10.20
C VAL A 211 0.72 3.36 -9.26
N ASN A 212 0.27 2.22 -8.75
CA ASN A 212 -0.65 2.14 -7.62
C ASN A 212 0.18 1.97 -6.35
N ASP A 213 -0.01 2.84 -5.36
CA ASP A 213 0.80 2.81 -4.14
C ASP A 213 0.15 2.04 -2.97
N LYS A 214 -1.00 1.42 -3.23
CA LYS A 214 -1.81 0.70 -2.23
C LYS A 214 -1.59 -0.82 -2.25
N HIS A 215 -0.94 -1.33 -3.29
CA HIS A 215 -0.50 -2.72 -3.38
C HIS A 215 0.72 -2.83 -4.28
N ALA A 216 1.74 -3.57 -3.84
CA ALA A 216 2.93 -3.81 -4.64
C ALA A 216 3.65 -5.10 -4.24
N VAL A 217 4.30 -5.75 -5.21
CA VAL A 217 5.26 -6.83 -4.98
C VAL A 217 6.65 -6.30 -5.28
N MET A 218 7.58 -6.49 -4.36
CA MET A 218 8.92 -5.93 -4.50
C MET A 218 9.98 -6.86 -3.95
N ALA A 219 11.19 -6.74 -4.48
CA ALA A 219 12.37 -7.27 -3.82
C ALA A 219 12.63 -6.49 -2.52
N ARG A 220 13.28 -7.14 -1.55
CA ARG A 220 13.48 -6.58 -0.21
C ARG A 220 14.31 -5.29 -0.22
N GLU A 221 15.23 -5.15 -1.15
CA GLU A 221 16.06 -3.97 -1.38
C GLU A 221 15.24 -2.73 -1.81
N HIS A 222 14.10 -2.93 -2.48
CA HIS A 222 13.23 -1.82 -2.91
C HIS A 222 12.28 -1.31 -1.81
N ALA A 223 12.20 -2.02 -0.68
CA ALA A 223 11.25 -1.70 0.39
C ALA A 223 11.44 -0.29 0.97
N ALA A 224 12.69 0.19 1.05
CA ALA A 224 12.98 1.52 1.57
C ALA A 224 12.45 2.63 0.63
N ALA A 225 12.54 2.44 -0.69
CA ALA A 225 11.98 3.38 -1.66
C ALA A 225 10.45 3.44 -1.57
N TYR A 226 9.80 2.29 -1.42
CA TYR A 226 8.34 2.21 -1.44
C TYR A 226 7.70 2.56 -0.08
N LEU A 227 8.18 1.98 1.02
CA LEU A 227 7.60 2.14 2.36
C LEU A 227 8.31 3.20 3.21
N GLY A 228 9.52 3.62 2.81
CA GLY A 228 10.34 4.62 3.52
C GLY A 228 10.06 6.08 3.14
N ARG A 229 8.99 6.34 2.37
CA ARG A 229 8.61 7.68 1.91
C ARG A 229 8.40 8.67 3.06
N TRP A 230 7.90 8.23 4.21
CA TRP A 230 7.79 9.08 5.39
C TRP A 230 9.14 9.61 5.87
N GLN A 231 10.17 8.75 5.95
CA GLN A 231 11.50 9.19 6.37
C GLN A 231 12.13 10.13 5.36
N LEU A 232 11.89 9.91 4.06
CA LEU A 232 12.33 10.83 3.01
C LEU A 232 11.72 12.23 3.20
N LEU A 233 10.45 12.33 3.63
CA LEU A 233 9.84 13.64 3.92
C LEU A 233 10.48 14.37 5.10
N LEU A 234 11.10 13.63 6.02
CA LEU A 234 11.75 14.18 7.21
C LEU A 234 13.25 14.40 7.01
N SER A 235 13.82 14.05 5.85
CA SER A 235 15.26 14.12 5.61
C SER A 235 15.68 15.38 4.86
N GLU A 236 16.96 15.72 4.97
CA GLU A 236 17.61 16.77 4.17
C GLU A 236 17.68 16.40 2.67
N SER A 237 17.68 15.10 2.37
CA SER A 237 17.79 14.59 1.00
C SER A 237 16.50 14.70 0.19
N LEU A 238 15.37 15.13 0.78
CA LEU A 238 14.07 15.19 0.11
C LEU A 238 14.17 15.88 -1.26
N LEU A 239 14.68 17.11 -1.28
CA LEU A 239 14.68 17.95 -2.49
C LEU A 239 15.80 17.57 -3.47
N ALA A 240 16.82 16.84 -3.02
CA ALA A 240 17.81 16.22 -3.91
C ALA A 240 17.27 14.96 -4.60
N THR A 241 16.23 14.35 -4.01
CA THR A 241 15.64 13.10 -4.46
C THR A 241 14.41 13.33 -5.32
N VAL A 242 13.50 14.21 -4.90
CA VAL A 242 12.23 14.47 -5.59
C VAL A 242 12.06 15.97 -5.82
N PRO A 243 11.68 16.40 -7.05
CA PRO A 243 11.43 17.81 -7.35
C PRO A 243 10.39 18.43 -6.42
N LEU A 244 10.67 19.65 -5.95
CA LEU A 244 9.83 20.40 -5.01
C LEU A 244 8.37 20.49 -5.48
N HIS A 245 8.14 20.75 -6.78
CA HIS A 245 6.80 20.88 -7.34
C HIS A 245 5.97 19.58 -7.21
N LEU A 246 6.60 18.40 -7.24
CA LEU A 246 5.90 17.12 -7.06
C LEU A 246 5.53 16.89 -5.59
N VAL A 247 6.39 17.30 -4.65
CA VAL A 247 6.09 17.22 -3.21
C VAL A 247 4.86 18.07 -2.85
N VAL A 248 4.74 19.26 -3.46
CA VAL A 248 3.68 20.22 -3.10
C VAL A 248 2.41 20.08 -3.93
N THR A 249 2.47 19.53 -5.16
CA THR A 249 1.28 19.46 -6.04
C THR A 249 0.85 18.06 -6.44
N ALA A 250 1.72 17.07 -6.34
CA ALA A 250 1.43 15.73 -6.86
C ALA A 250 0.87 14.81 -5.78
N GLY A 251 -0.03 13.92 -6.21
CA GLY A 251 -0.52 12.83 -5.37
C GLY A 251 0.56 11.80 -5.03
N PRO A 252 0.28 10.86 -4.12
CA PRO A 252 1.26 9.91 -3.60
C PRO A 252 1.80 8.96 -4.69
N GLU A 253 0.98 8.63 -5.70
CA GLU A 253 1.34 7.76 -6.83
C GLU A 253 2.36 8.44 -7.76
N VAL A 254 2.16 9.72 -8.09
CA VAL A 254 3.09 10.50 -8.91
C VAL A 254 4.39 10.79 -8.15
N PHE A 255 4.28 11.11 -6.85
CA PHE A 255 5.44 11.24 -5.96
C PHE A 255 6.26 9.94 -5.91
N LEU A 256 5.61 8.79 -5.75
CA LEU A 256 6.25 7.48 -5.76
C LEU A 256 6.91 7.18 -7.11
N LEU A 257 6.24 7.44 -8.24
CA LEU A 257 6.81 7.22 -9.56
C LEU A 257 8.10 8.03 -9.76
N ALA A 258 8.10 9.32 -9.40
CA ALA A 258 9.29 10.15 -9.50
C ALA A 258 10.44 9.65 -8.61
N LEU A 259 10.13 9.18 -7.41
CA LEU A 259 11.11 8.55 -6.51
C LEU A 259 11.70 7.28 -7.12
N LEU A 260 10.87 6.38 -7.66
CA LEU A 260 11.33 5.14 -8.29
C LEU A 260 12.19 5.41 -9.52
N GLN A 261 11.84 6.41 -10.33
CA GLN A 261 12.64 6.86 -11.47
C GLN A 261 14.00 7.41 -11.03
N LYS A 262 14.02 8.28 -10.01
CA LYS A 262 15.27 8.82 -9.45
C LYS A 262 16.21 7.71 -8.96
N LEU A 263 15.63 6.67 -8.34
CA LEU A 263 16.37 5.52 -7.81
C LEU A 263 16.62 4.43 -8.85
N GLN A 264 16.22 4.64 -10.11
CA GLN A 264 16.35 3.67 -11.20
C GLN A 264 15.74 2.29 -10.87
N ILE A 265 14.64 2.27 -10.10
CA ILE A 265 13.90 1.05 -9.78
C ILE A 265 12.86 0.83 -10.88
N PRO A 266 13.02 -0.21 -11.72
CA PRO A 266 12.09 -0.45 -12.80
C PRO A 266 10.74 -0.98 -12.26
N VAL A 267 9.65 -0.55 -12.88
CA VAL A 267 8.28 -0.89 -12.48
C VAL A 267 7.66 -1.82 -13.50
N GLY A 268 7.04 -2.91 -13.01
CA GLY A 268 6.21 -3.82 -13.80
C GLY A 268 4.74 -3.70 -13.43
N GLU A 269 3.85 -4.04 -14.35
CA GLU A 269 2.41 -4.09 -14.10
C GLU A 269 1.92 -5.54 -14.00
N MET A 270 1.03 -5.81 -13.06
CA MET A 270 0.34 -7.10 -12.93
C MET A 270 -1.18 -6.90 -12.95
N PRO A 271 -1.98 -7.95 -13.22
CA PRO A 271 -3.44 -7.83 -13.23
C PRO A 271 -3.98 -7.24 -11.92
N ALA A 272 -5.03 -6.43 -12.01
CA ALA A 272 -5.73 -5.90 -10.84
C ALA A 272 -6.62 -6.99 -10.23
N LEU A 273 -6.09 -7.72 -9.25
CA LEU A 273 -6.76 -8.88 -8.60
C LEU A 273 -7.52 -8.51 -7.33
N ALA A 274 -7.48 -7.24 -6.94
CA ALA A 274 -8.15 -6.73 -5.75
C ALA A 274 -8.59 -5.29 -5.98
N PHE A 275 -9.61 -4.87 -5.24
CA PHE A 275 -10.17 -3.52 -5.32
C PHE A 275 -10.45 -2.97 -3.93
N LEU A 276 -10.57 -1.65 -3.84
CA LEU A 276 -11.09 -1.01 -2.64
C LEU A 276 -12.62 -1.01 -2.69
N PRO A 277 -13.30 -1.75 -1.80
CA PRO A 277 -14.74 -1.75 -1.76
C PRO A 277 -15.25 -0.38 -1.32
N CYS A 278 -16.44 -0.05 -1.81
CA CYS A 278 -17.17 1.09 -1.32
C CYS A 278 -17.54 0.92 0.13
N CYS A 279 -17.27 1.95 0.93
CA CYS A 279 -17.81 2.00 2.28
C CYS A 279 -19.34 2.12 2.23
N SER A 280 -20.00 1.57 3.25
CA SER A 280 -21.44 1.78 3.41
C SER A 280 -21.73 3.28 3.58
N ALA A 281 -22.94 3.71 3.24
CA ALA A 281 -23.36 5.09 3.45
C ALA A 281 -23.21 5.53 4.91
N ALA A 282 -23.35 4.59 5.86
CA ALA A 282 -23.17 4.84 7.29
C ALA A 282 -21.72 5.12 7.70
N ASP A 283 -20.73 4.54 7.00
CA ASP A 283 -19.33 4.68 7.33
C ASP A 283 -18.72 6.01 6.87
N LYS A 284 -19.41 6.74 5.96
CA LYS A 284 -19.03 8.05 5.43
C LYS A 284 -17.58 8.13 4.93
N CYS A 285 -16.97 7.02 4.52
CA CYS A 285 -15.55 7.03 4.12
C CYS A 285 -15.31 7.82 2.84
N TRP A 286 -16.27 7.77 1.91
CA TRP A 286 -16.21 8.40 0.60
C TRP A 286 -17.56 9.05 0.30
N GLN A 287 -17.58 10.32 -0.10
CA GLN A 287 -18.82 10.97 -0.49
C GLN A 287 -19.43 10.26 -1.71
N ARG A 288 -20.76 10.10 -1.72
CA ARG A 288 -21.62 9.26 -2.59
C ARG A 288 -21.31 9.16 -4.09
N PHE A 289 -20.48 10.02 -4.67
CA PHE A 289 -20.42 10.26 -6.11
C PHE A 289 -19.39 9.43 -6.90
N LEU A 290 -18.51 8.67 -6.24
CA LEU A 290 -17.40 7.95 -6.91
C LEU A 290 -17.36 6.46 -6.60
N CYS A 291 -18.39 5.99 -5.90
CA CYS A 291 -18.59 4.58 -5.65
C CYS A 291 -19.39 3.96 -6.78
N HIS A 292 -18.68 3.50 -7.81
CA HIS A 292 -19.31 2.72 -8.87
C HIS A 292 -19.59 1.32 -8.35
N ALA A 293 -20.86 0.99 -8.16
CA ALA A 293 -21.28 -0.40 -8.06
C ALA A 293 -21.10 -1.02 -9.45
N VAL A 294 -19.93 -1.60 -9.70
CA VAL A 294 -19.77 -2.47 -10.85
C VAL A 294 -20.36 -3.81 -10.43
N GLY A 295 -21.55 -4.12 -10.94
CA GLY A 295 -22.04 -5.48 -10.86
C GLY A 295 -21.02 -6.37 -11.55
N LEU A 296 -20.29 -7.18 -10.78
CA LEU A 296 -19.48 -8.25 -11.34
C LEU A 296 -20.47 -9.24 -11.94
N SER A 297 -20.88 -9.03 -13.19
CA SER A 297 -21.61 -10.05 -13.92
C SER A 297 -20.68 -11.25 -14.03
N ALA A 298 -21.22 -12.46 -13.84
CA ALA A 298 -20.44 -13.70 -13.90
C ALA A 298 -19.68 -13.88 -15.25
N ALA A 299 -19.98 -13.06 -16.26
CA ALA A 299 -19.33 -13.04 -17.57
C ALA A 299 -18.10 -12.12 -17.69
N ALA A 300 -17.73 -11.35 -16.65
CA ALA A 300 -16.50 -10.54 -16.64
C ALA A 300 -15.24 -11.33 -16.23
N ALA A 301 -15.35 -12.66 -16.17
CA ALA A 301 -14.21 -13.56 -16.07
C ALA A 301 -13.35 -13.39 -17.33
N CYS A 302 -12.18 -12.77 -17.17
CA CYS A 302 -11.20 -12.46 -18.21
C CYS A 302 -11.58 -11.23 -19.07
N VAL A 303 -11.34 -10.03 -18.53
CA VAL A 303 -11.02 -8.88 -19.40
C VAL A 303 -9.80 -9.29 -20.22
N ASN A 304 -9.99 -9.46 -21.52
CA ASN A 304 -8.93 -9.76 -22.48
C ASN A 304 -7.74 -8.79 -22.26
N ALA A 305 -6.56 -9.32 -21.95
CA ALA A 305 -5.32 -8.57 -21.75
C ALA A 305 -4.77 -7.91 -23.04
N SER A 306 -5.55 -7.88 -24.12
CA SER A 306 -5.22 -7.34 -25.42
C SER A 306 -5.79 -5.93 -25.63
N ALA A 307 -5.71 -5.07 -24.62
CA ALA A 307 -5.91 -3.64 -24.84
C ALA A 307 -4.69 -3.10 -25.63
N PRO A 308 -4.89 -2.39 -26.75
CA PRO A 308 -3.78 -1.80 -27.50
C PRO A 308 -3.01 -0.81 -26.59
N PRO A 309 -1.68 -0.65 -26.79
CA PRO A 309 -0.88 0.27 -25.97
C PRO A 309 -1.47 1.68 -26.08
N HIS A 310 -2.03 2.18 -24.98
CA HIS A 310 -2.48 3.55 -24.91
C HIS A 310 -1.28 4.47 -25.16
N LYS A 311 -1.47 5.50 -26.01
CA LYS A 311 -0.48 6.56 -26.18
C LYS A 311 -0.36 7.33 -24.86
N PHE A 312 0.65 6.99 -24.07
CA PHE A 312 0.95 7.67 -22.82
C PHE A 312 1.49 9.08 -23.07
N PHE A 313 1.21 9.97 -22.11
CA PHE A 313 1.66 11.36 -22.06
C PHE A 313 3.19 11.43 -22.30
N LYS A 314 3.63 12.23 -23.27
CA LYS A 314 5.00 12.77 -23.28
C LYS A 314 5.00 13.92 -22.26
N PRO A 315 5.67 13.83 -21.11
CA PRO A 315 5.86 15.00 -20.26
C PRO A 315 6.65 16.05 -21.05
N ALA A 316 6.36 17.33 -20.78
CA ALA A 316 7.11 18.44 -21.36
C ALA A 316 8.61 18.24 -21.11
N ALA A 317 9.42 18.44 -22.15
CA ALA A 317 10.80 17.99 -22.23
C ALA A 317 11.77 18.68 -21.25
N ASP A 318 11.30 19.67 -20.50
CA ASP A 318 12.19 20.69 -19.94
C ASP A 318 12.41 20.64 -18.42
N ASP A 319 11.91 19.62 -17.70
CA ASP A 319 12.27 19.47 -16.26
C ASP A 319 12.89 18.12 -15.89
N TRP A 320 12.55 17.02 -16.55
CA TRP A 320 13.31 15.76 -16.47
C TRP A 320 13.09 15.04 -17.80
N ALA A 321 14.16 14.77 -18.55
CA ALA A 321 14.07 13.95 -19.75
C ALA A 321 13.58 12.54 -19.38
N VAL A 322 12.27 12.31 -19.52
CA VAL A 322 11.64 11.02 -19.23
C VAL A 322 11.91 10.07 -20.39
N GLY A 323 12.94 9.24 -20.23
CA GLY A 323 13.16 8.07 -21.07
C GLY A 323 11.98 7.11 -20.98
N SER A 324 11.50 6.66 -22.14
CA SER A 324 10.43 5.66 -22.25
C SER A 324 10.86 4.33 -21.63
N TRP A 325 10.19 3.89 -20.56
CA TRP A 325 10.35 2.52 -20.08
C TRP A 325 9.41 1.59 -20.86
N ARG A 326 9.91 1.03 -21.96
CA ARG A 326 9.57 -0.34 -22.35
C ARG A 326 10.43 -1.25 -21.49
N VAL A 327 9.90 -2.39 -21.05
CA VAL A 327 10.78 -3.51 -20.68
C VAL A 327 11.48 -3.92 -21.98
N LEU A 328 12.67 -3.39 -22.21
CA LEU A 328 13.53 -3.74 -23.33
C LEU A 328 14.05 -5.15 -23.06
N THR A 329 13.37 -6.15 -23.61
CA THR A 329 14.04 -7.42 -23.88
C THR A 329 15.17 -7.11 -24.86
N SER A 330 16.38 -7.52 -24.50
CA SER A 330 17.55 -7.53 -25.37
C SER A 330 17.28 -8.46 -26.56
N GLY A 331 16.60 -7.96 -27.58
CA GLY A 331 16.63 -8.58 -28.91
C GLY A 331 18.00 -8.31 -29.51
N GLY A 332 18.96 -9.18 -29.23
CA GLY A 332 20.22 -9.24 -29.97
C GLY A 332 19.92 -9.48 -31.43
N GLY A 333 19.83 -8.40 -32.21
CA GLY A 333 19.91 -8.46 -33.66
C GLY A 333 21.32 -8.87 -34.03
N GLY A 334 21.53 -10.17 -34.24
CA GLY A 334 22.70 -10.68 -34.92
C GLY A 334 22.77 -10.07 -36.30
N GLY A 335 23.66 -9.09 -36.48
CA GLY A 335 24.07 -8.59 -37.78
C GLY A 335 24.90 -9.65 -38.48
N GLY A 336 24.22 -10.57 -39.16
CA GLY A 336 24.82 -11.49 -40.11
C GLY A 336 24.72 -10.93 -41.54
N GLY A 337 25.86 -10.86 -42.22
CA GLY A 337 25.94 -11.12 -43.66
C GLY A 337 25.82 -9.93 -44.59
N GLY A 338 26.91 -9.64 -45.29
CA GLY A 338 26.94 -8.76 -46.46
C GLY A 338 28.32 -8.67 -47.07
N GLY A 339 28.90 -9.81 -47.47
CA GLY A 339 30.09 -9.86 -48.32
C GLY A 339 29.73 -9.46 -49.75
N GLY A 340 30.44 -8.48 -50.30
CA GLY A 340 30.40 -8.13 -51.72
C GLY A 340 31.54 -8.84 -52.45
N GLY A 341 31.19 -9.54 -53.52
CA GLY A 341 32.09 -9.82 -54.64
C GLY A 341 32.02 -8.73 -55.71
#